data_AF-A0A6A3AYW5-F1
#
_entry.id   AF-A0A6A3AYW5-F1
#
_cell.length_a   1.000
_cell.length_b   1.000
_cell.length_c   1.000
_cell.angle_alpha   90.00
_cell.angle_beta   90.00
_cell.angle_gamma   90.00
#
_symmetry.space_group_name_H-M   'P 1'
#
loop_
_entity.id
_entity.type
_entity.pdbx_description
1 polymer ?
#
loop_
_entity_poly.entity_id
_entity_poly.type
_entity_poly.pdbx_seq_one_letter_code
_entity_poly.pdbx_strand_id
1 'polypeptide(L)'
;MKSSVEKGLAPVEDVKYQLKRWCILDPKATDLDELPESVSYACSLSDCTTLGYGSSCNHLSAKGNASYAFNMYYQVNNQHIWDCDFSGLAIVTDDNPSEAGCQFPGFCSFFLAASQL
;
A
#
# COMPACT_ATOMS: atom_id res chain seq x y z
N MET A 1 -5.21 23.50 34.83
CA MET A 1 -4.61 22.42 34.01
C MET A 1 -3.64 23.07 33.05
N LYS A 2 -2.35 22.73 33.12
CA LYS A 2 -1.32 23.30 32.24
C LYS A 2 -1.48 22.70 30.84
N SER A 3 -1.67 23.57 29.85
CA SER A 3 -1.60 23.23 28.42
C SER A 3 -0.14 22.96 28.07
N SER A 4 0.19 21.73 27.71
CA SER A 4 1.45 21.41 27.07
C SER A 4 1.42 22.04 25.68
N VAL A 5 2.32 23.00 25.45
CA VAL A 5 2.62 23.47 24.11
C VAL A 5 3.29 22.30 23.38
N GLU A 6 2.54 21.65 22.50
CA GLU A 6 3.07 20.67 21.56
C GLU A 6 4.08 21.38 20.66
N LYS A 7 5.36 21.18 20.97
CA LYS A 7 6.47 21.69 20.18
C LYS A 7 6.48 20.90 18.87
N GLY A 8 5.84 21.45 17.84
CA GLY A 8 5.73 20.81 16.53
C GLY A 8 7.11 20.39 16.01
N LEU A 9 7.18 19.18 15.46
CA LEU A 9 8.40 18.66 14.83
C LEU A 9 8.73 19.54 13.62
N ALA A 10 9.95 20.08 13.59
CA ALA A 10 10.44 20.78 12.41
C ALA A 10 10.72 19.77 11.28
N PRO A 11 10.32 20.05 10.04
CA PRO A 11 10.68 19.20 8.90
C PRO A 11 12.20 19.18 8.73
N VAL A 12 12.73 18.02 8.35
CA VAL A 12 14.14 17.88 7.95
C VAL A 12 14.30 18.55 6.58
N GLU A 13 15.30 19.40 6.44
CA GLU A 13 15.68 20.03 5.17
C GLU A 13 16.29 18.96 4.23
N ASP A 14 16.15 19.12 2.91
CA ASP A 14 16.69 18.24 1.85
C ASP A 14 16.13 16.81 1.73
N VAL A 15 14.92 16.57 2.22
CA VAL A 15 14.24 15.29 2.02
C VAL A 15 13.60 15.18 0.64
N LYS A 16 14.04 14.19 -0.17
CA LYS A 16 13.31 13.80 -1.39
C LYS A 16 12.17 12.84 -1.04
N TYR A 17 10.96 13.38 -1.10
CA TYR A 17 9.72 12.62 -0.97
C TYR A 17 9.48 11.77 -2.23
N GLN A 18 9.35 10.45 -2.08
CA GLN A 18 8.82 9.61 -3.15
C GLN A 18 7.33 9.88 -3.35
N LEU A 19 6.88 9.85 -4.60
CA LEU A 19 5.47 9.97 -4.96
C LEU A 19 4.67 8.86 -4.26
N LYS A 20 3.54 9.23 -3.65
CA LYS A 20 2.62 8.25 -3.06
C LYS A 20 1.97 7.47 -4.18
N ARG A 21 2.16 6.15 -4.16
CA ARG A 21 1.65 5.21 -5.15
C ARG A 21 1.12 3.97 -4.47
N TRP A 22 0.15 3.34 -5.09
CA TRP A 22 -0.48 2.11 -4.61
C TRP A 22 -0.45 1.04 -5.68
N CYS A 23 -0.44 -0.21 -5.26
CA CYS A 23 -0.64 -1.34 -6.14
C CYS A 23 -2.07 -1.84 -6.00
N ILE A 24 -2.82 -1.93 -7.10
CA ILE A 24 -4.21 -2.39 -7.10
C ILE A 24 -4.40 -3.54 -8.08
N LEU A 25 -5.47 -4.32 -7.90
CA LEU A 25 -5.92 -5.25 -8.93
C LEU A 25 -6.30 -4.44 -10.18
N ASP A 26 -5.77 -4.82 -11.36
CA ASP A 26 -6.11 -4.14 -12.61
C ASP A 26 -7.62 -4.26 -12.86
N PRO A 27 -8.36 -3.13 -12.96
CA PRO A 27 -9.78 -3.16 -13.30
C PRO A 27 -10.07 -3.84 -14.65
N LYS A 28 -9.07 -3.96 -15.52
CA LYS A 28 -9.12 -4.58 -16.84
C LYS A 28 -8.61 -6.02 -16.86
N ALA A 29 -8.11 -6.57 -15.74
CA ALA A 29 -7.71 -7.97 -15.67
C ALA A 29 -8.91 -8.88 -15.99
N THR A 30 -8.76 -9.73 -17.01
CA THR A 30 -9.81 -10.65 -17.47
C THR A 30 -9.53 -12.09 -17.06
N ASP A 31 -8.26 -12.47 -16.97
CA ASP A 31 -7.82 -13.77 -16.45
C ASP A 31 -7.55 -13.61 -14.95
N LEU A 32 -8.31 -14.32 -14.12
CA LEU A 32 -8.23 -14.22 -12.64
C LEU A 32 -7.95 -15.58 -12.01
N ASP A 33 -7.51 -16.57 -12.79
CA ASP A 33 -7.31 -17.93 -12.30
C ASP A 33 -6.24 -17.97 -11.20
N GLU A 34 -5.19 -17.15 -11.32
CA GLU A 34 -4.11 -17.02 -10.34
C GLU A 34 -4.42 -16.02 -9.21
N LEU A 35 -5.60 -15.37 -9.21
CA LEU A 35 -5.94 -14.33 -8.23
C LEU A 35 -5.91 -14.84 -6.78
N PRO A 36 -6.53 -15.98 -6.42
CA PRO A 36 -6.53 -16.45 -5.03
C PRO A 36 -5.12 -16.76 -4.52
N GLU A 37 -4.27 -17.37 -5.37
CA GLU A 37 -2.89 -17.69 -5.03
C GLU A 37 -2.05 -16.43 -4.88
N SER A 38 -2.23 -15.46 -5.78
CA SER A 38 -1.55 -14.16 -5.73
C SER A 38 -1.90 -13.37 -4.45
N VAL A 39 -3.17 -13.35 -4.06
CA VAL A 39 -3.61 -12.73 -2.81
C VAL A 39 -3.03 -13.46 -1.60
N SER A 40 -3.04 -14.80 -1.60
CA SER A 40 -2.43 -15.58 -0.53
C SER A 40 -0.92 -15.34 -0.42
N TYR A 41 -0.23 -15.25 -1.55
CA TYR A 41 1.20 -14.95 -1.61
C TYR A 41 1.50 -13.56 -1.01
N ALA A 42 0.78 -12.53 -1.47
CA ALA A 42 0.92 -11.17 -0.96
C ALA A 42 0.75 -11.10 0.56
N CYS A 43 -0.30 -11.72 1.10
CA CYS A 43 -0.58 -11.73 2.54
C CYS A 43 0.33 -12.66 3.35
N SER A 44 1.03 -13.59 2.71
CA SER A 44 2.05 -14.41 3.40
C SER A 44 3.33 -13.63 3.69
N LEU A 45 3.58 -12.55 2.95
CA LEU A 45 4.77 -11.71 3.04
C LEU A 45 4.46 -10.27 3.50
N SER A 46 3.20 -9.98 3.84
CA SER A 46 2.75 -8.67 4.30
C SER A 46 1.57 -8.77 5.28
N ASP A 47 1.21 -7.68 5.95
CA ASP A 47 0.12 -7.68 6.94
C ASP A 47 -1.25 -7.39 6.29
N CYS A 48 -2.07 -8.44 6.15
CA CYS A 48 -3.44 -8.33 5.67
C CYS A 48 -4.51 -8.45 6.78
N THR A 49 -4.14 -8.32 8.06
CA THR A 49 -5.07 -8.54 9.19
C THR A 49 -6.27 -7.59 9.20
N THR A 50 -6.14 -6.42 8.57
CA THR A 50 -7.23 -5.45 8.39
C THR A 50 -8.37 -5.94 7.49
N LEU A 51 -8.13 -6.96 6.67
CA LEU A 51 -9.17 -7.62 5.86
C LEU A 51 -10.02 -8.63 6.66
N GLY A 52 -9.51 -9.06 7.81
CA GLY A 52 -10.16 -10.05 8.68
C GLY A 52 -11.56 -9.63 9.15
N TYR A 53 -12.39 -10.60 9.54
CA TYR A 53 -13.74 -10.34 10.02
C TYR A 53 -13.77 -9.34 11.19
N GLY A 54 -14.58 -8.28 11.07
CA GLY A 54 -14.69 -7.24 12.09
C GLY A 54 -13.54 -6.21 12.11
N SER A 55 -12.55 -6.33 11.23
CA SER A 55 -11.48 -5.34 11.06
C SER A 55 -11.93 -4.15 10.19
N SER A 56 -11.09 -3.11 10.12
CA SER A 56 -11.36 -1.86 9.42
C SER A 56 -11.71 -2.03 7.93
N CYS A 57 -11.03 -2.94 7.24
CA CYS A 57 -11.21 -3.17 5.80
C CYS A 57 -12.09 -4.38 5.48
N ASN A 58 -12.82 -4.92 6.46
CA ASN A 58 -13.66 -6.10 6.24
C ASN A 58 -14.85 -5.87 5.28
N HIS A 59 -15.20 -4.61 5.02
CA HIS A 59 -16.31 -4.22 4.15
C HIS A 59 -15.94 -4.12 2.66
N LEU A 60 -14.65 -4.30 2.31
CA LEU A 60 -14.20 -4.21 0.93
C LEU A 60 -14.82 -5.32 0.07
N SER A 61 -15.04 -4.99 -1.21
CA SER A 61 -15.39 -5.99 -2.22
C SER A 61 -14.23 -6.99 -2.44
N ALA A 62 -14.48 -8.11 -3.12
CA ALA A 62 -13.41 -9.05 -3.47
C ALA A 62 -12.25 -8.38 -4.24
N LYS A 63 -12.56 -7.45 -5.15
CA LYS A 63 -11.55 -6.64 -5.87
C LYS A 63 -10.80 -5.69 -4.93
N GLY A 64 -11.50 -5.12 -3.96
CA GLY A 64 -10.90 -4.28 -2.92
C GLY A 64 -9.95 -5.07 -2.02
N ASN A 65 -10.35 -6.27 -1.59
CA ASN A 65 -9.51 -7.17 -0.80
C ASN A 65 -8.22 -7.55 -1.55
N ALA A 66 -8.33 -7.91 -2.83
CA ALA A 66 -7.17 -8.21 -3.67
C ALA A 66 -6.25 -6.99 -3.83
N SER A 67 -6.83 -5.83 -4.12
CA SER A 67 -6.08 -4.58 -4.23
C SER A 67 -5.36 -4.23 -2.92
N TYR A 68 -6.00 -4.45 -1.78
CA TYR A 68 -5.40 -4.18 -0.48
C TYR A 68 -4.22 -5.13 -0.23
N ALA A 69 -4.39 -6.43 -0.49
CA ALA A 69 -3.32 -7.41 -0.35
C ALA A 69 -2.11 -7.06 -1.24
N PHE A 70 -2.34 -6.76 -2.52
CA PHE A 70 -1.28 -6.35 -3.45
C PHE A 70 -0.59 -5.07 -2.99
N ASN A 71 -1.35 -4.09 -2.51
CA ASN A 71 -0.76 -2.88 -1.97
C ASN A 71 0.11 -3.15 -0.74
N MET A 72 -0.35 -3.98 0.21
CA MET A 72 0.45 -4.30 1.40
C MET A 72 1.79 -4.91 1.01
N TYR A 73 1.80 -5.87 0.08
CA TYR A 73 3.02 -6.46 -0.45
C TYR A 73 3.91 -5.43 -1.16
N TYR A 74 3.33 -4.61 -2.04
CA TYR A 74 4.05 -3.55 -2.76
C TYR A 74 4.72 -2.53 -1.83
N GLN A 75 4.03 -2.14 -0.76
CA GLN A 75 4.55 -1.17 0.21
C GLN A 75 5.71 -1.74 1.03
N VAL A 76 5.63 -2.99 1.51
CA VAL A 76 6.72 -3.60 2.29
C VAL A 76 7.96 -3.90 1.44
N ASN A 77 7.81 -3.98 0.12
CA ASN A 77 8.90 -4.18 -0.84
C ASN A 77 9.35 -2.86 -1.53
N ASN A 78 9.32 -1.74 -0.81
CA ASN A 78 9.89 -0.46 -1.26
C ASN A 78 9.34 0.08 -2.59
N GLN A 79 8.11 -0.29 -2.97
CA GLN A 79 7.45 0.21 -4.18
C GLN A 79 8.21 -0.08 -5.49
N HIS A 80 9.01 -1.16 -5.54
CA HIS A 80 9.63 -1.53 -6.80
C HIS A 80 8.57 -1.94 -7.82
N ILE A 81 8.77 -1.53 -9.07
CA ILE A 81 7.74 -1.68 -10.11
C ILE A 81 7.35 -3.14 -10.37
N TRP A 82 8.30 -4.07 -10.22
CA TRP A 82 8.07 -5.51 -10.38
C TRP A 82 7.29 -6.14 -9.23
N ASP A 83 7.23 -5.51 -8.06
CA ASP A 83 6.45 -6.00 -6.91
C ASP A 83 4.95 -5.70 -7.04
N CYS A 84 4.53 -5.04 -8.12
CA CYS A 84 3.14 -4.80 -8.48
C CYS A 84 2.78 -5.43 -9.83
N ASP A 85 3.38 -6.57 -10.17
CA ASP A 85 3.05 -7.29 -11.41
C ASP A 85 1.98 -8.36 -11.15
N PHE A 86 2.21 -9.26 -10.19
CA PHE A 86 1.33 -10.39 -9.86
C PHE A 86 0.85 -11.14 -11.12
N SER A 87 1.78 -11.53 -11.99
CA SER A 87 1.49 -12.19 -13.27
C SER A 87 0.61 -11.34 -14.20
N GLY A 88 0.75 -10.01 -14.14
CA GLY A 88 -0.09 -9.05 -14.88
C GLY A 88 -1.48 -8.81 -14.28
N LEU A 89 -1.77 -9.32 -13.08
CA LEU A 89 -3.04 -9.06 -12.39
C LEU A 89 -3.10 -7.65 -11.78
N ALA A 90 -1.95 -7.04 -11.49
CA ALA A 90 -1.90 -5.79 -10.74
C ALA A 90 -1.30 -4.63 -11.54
N ILE A 91 -1.67 -3.42 -11.15
CA ILE A 91 -1.12 -2.18 -11.71
C ILE A 91 -0.82 -1.16 -10.61
N VAL A 92 0.19 -0.33 -10.86
CA VAL A 92 0.48 0.82 -10.02
C VAL A 92 -0.47 1.97 -10.38
N THR A 93 -1.01 2.63 -9.35
CA THR A 93 -1.84 3.82 -9.48
C THR A 93 -1.35 4.95 -8.56
N ASP A 94 -1.52 6.19 -9.01
CA ASP A 94 -1.34 7.40 -8.22
C ASP A 94 -2.66 7.84 -7.55
N ASP A 95 -3.79 7.21 -7.93
CA ASP A 95 -5.10 7.46 -7.35
C ASP A 95 -5.25 6.67 -6.05
N ASN A 96 -5.51 7.38 -4.94
CA ASN A 96 -5.66 6.77 -3.63
C ASN A 96 -6.90 5.84 -3.59
N PRO A 97 -6.72 4.52 -3.41
CA PRO A 97 -7.81 3.54 -3.42
C PRO A 97 -8.51 3.41 -2.05
N SER A 98 -8.22 4.27 -1.08
CA SER A 98 -8.84 4.23 0.25
C SER A 98 -10.35 4.49 0.20
N GLU A 99 -11.10 3.73 0.99
CA GLU A 99 -12.55 3.85 1.13
C GLU A 99 -12.92 4.28 2.56
N ALA A 100 -14.19 4.64 2.79
CA ALA A 100 -14.66 5.08 4.10
C ALA A 100 -14.49 3.97 5.14
N GLY A 101 -13.59 4.17 6.11
CA GLY A 101 -13.29 3.18 7.15
C GLY A 101 -12.17 2.20 6.80
N CYS A 102 -11.62 2.24 5.58
CA CYS A 102 -10.47 1.44 5.17
C CYS A 102 -9.40 2.31 4.50
N GLN A 103 -8.25 2.47 5.15
CA GLN A 103 -7.12 3.23 4.60
C GLN A 103 -6.13 2.29 3.94
N PHE A 104 -5.81 2.56 2.67
CA PHE A 104 -4.72 1.89 1.98
C PHE A 104 -3.41 2.62 2.30
N PRO A 105 -2.43 1.97 2.94
CA PRO A 105 -1.17 2.63 3.22
C PRO A 105 -0.45 2.98 1.92
N GLY A 106 -0.06 4.25 1.78
CA GLY A 106 0.79 4.72 0.70
C GLY A 106 1.99 5.42 1.33
N PHE A 107 3.13 4.74 1.39
CA PHE A 107 4.31 5.34 1.99
C PHE A 107 4.83 6.43 1.07
N CYS A 108 5.03 7.61 1.64
CA CYS A 108 5.96 8.56 1.06
C CYS A 108 7.34 8.03 1.46
N SER A 109 7.93 7.18 0.61
CA SER A 109 9.19 6.55 0.96
C SER A 109 10.26 7.65 1.08
N PHE A 110 10.84 7.76 2.27
CA PHE A 110 11.99 8.61 2.52
C PHE A 110 13.20 7.86 1.99
N PHE A 111 13.59 8.11 0.74
CA PHE A 111 14.99 7.86 0.43
C PHE A 111 15.78 8.91 1.20
N LEU A 112 16.38 8.51 2.33
CA LEU A 112 17.65 9.09 2.70
C LEU A 112 18.51 8.87 1.45
N ALA A 113 18.73 9.93 0.69
CA ALA A 113 19.78 9.92 -0.31
C ALA A 113 21.06 9.64 0.48
N ALA A 114 21.47 8.36 0.56
CA ALA A 114 22.83 8.02 0.90
C ALA A 114 23.65 8.79 -0.11
N SER A 115 24.29 9.85 0.37
CA SER A 115 25.07 10.76 -0.45
C SER A 115 26.03 9.90 -1.25
N GLN A 116 25.95 9.98 -2.57
CA GLN A 116 26.92 9.35 -3.45
C GLN A 116 28.31 9.88 -3.05
N LEU A 117 29.14 8.96 -2.55
CA LEU A 117 30.60 9.09 -2.51
C LEU A 117 31.15 8.02 -3.44
#